data_AF-A0A4S4BBS1-F1
#
_entry.id   AF-A0A4S4BBS1-F1
#
_cell.length_a   1.000
_cell.length_b   1.000
_cell.length_c   1.000
_cell.angle_alpha   90.00
_cell.angle_beta   90.00
_cell.angle_gamma   90.00
#
_symmetry.space_group_name_H-M   'P 1'
#
loop_
_entity.id
_entity.type
_entity.pdbx_description
1 polymer ?
#
loop_
_entity_poly.entity_id
_entity_poly.type
_entity_poly.pdbx_seq_one_letter_code
_entity_poly.pdbx_strand_id
1 'polypeptide(L)' 'MPEPLAPLRPALEHAVYLVRIWHEPGDTQPVWRASVVAPHGTERRYFAHPEVLLAYLRAQVLGEAPQER' A
#
# COMPACT_ATOMS: atom_id res chain seq x y z
N MET A 1 -38.41 -27.55 -0.17
CA MET A 1 -37.26 -27.24 -1.05
C MET A 1 -36.52 -26.07 -0.42
N PRO A 2 -35.25 -26.21 0.01
CA PRO A 2 -34.52 -25.04 0.49
C PRO A 2 -34.14 -24.15 -0.70
N GLU A 3 -34.24 -22.84 -0.54
CA GLU A 3 -33.89 -21.85 -1.57
C GLU A 3 -32.40 -21.95 -1.97
N PRO A 4 -32.06 -21.68 -3.25
CA PRO A 4 -30.66 -21.58 -3.65
C PRO A 4 -30.04 -20.36 -2.97
N LEU A 5 -28.99 -20.60 -2.18
CA LEU A 5 -28.15 -19.54 -1.63
C LEU A 5 -27.66 -18.67 -2.80
N ALA A 6 -28.09 -17.41 -2.82
CA ALA A 6 -27.57 -16.42 -3.76
C ALA A 6 -26.04 -16.45 -3.71
N PRO A 7 -25.34 -16.28 -4.85
CA PRO A 7 -23.88 -16.29 -4.86
C PRO A 7 -23.40 -15.27 -3.84
N LEU A 8 -22.65 -15.75 -2.83
CA LEU A 8 -21.89 -14.90 -1.94
C LEU A 8 -21.11 -13.97 -2.85
N ARG A 9 -21.40 -12.66 -2.81
CA ARG A 9 -20.59 -11.65 -3.49
C ARG A 9 -19.14 -12.04 -3.22
N PRO A 10 -18.25 -12.14 -4.22
CA PRO A 10 -16.85 -12.46 -3.96
C PRO A 10 -16.43 -11.51 -2.85
N ALA A 11 -16.00 -12.08 -1.72
CA ALA A 11 -15.55 -11.30 -0.59
C ALA A 11 -14.56 -10.31 -1.18
N LEU A 12 -14.78 -9.01 -1.01
CA LEU A 12 -13.77 -8.00 -1.28
C LEU A 12 -12.51 -8.52 -0.58
N GLU A 13 -11.55 -9.02 -1.35
CA GLU A 13 -10.34 -9.58 -0.79
C GLU A 13 -9.63 -8.42 -0.12
N HIS A 14 -9.71 -8.38 1.21
CA HIS A 14 -9.13 -7.29 1.98
C HIS A 14 -7.62 -7.41 1.85
N ALA A 15 -7.02 -6.52 1.08
CA ALA A 15 -5.58 -6.43 0.92
C ALA A 15 -4.96 -5.75 2.15
N VAL A 16 -4.17 -6.50 2.93
CA VAL A 16 -3.46 -5.96 4.10
C VAL A 16 -2.06 -5.51 3.69
N TYR A 17 -1.79 -4.21 3.83
CA TYR A 17 -0.46 -3.64 3.62
C TYR A 17 0.19 -3.34 4.96
N LEU A 18 1.46 -3.68 5.12
CA LEU A 18 2.25 -3.24 6.28
C LEU A 18 3.05 -2.01 5.90
N VAL A 19 2.73 -0.88 6.52
CA VAL A 19 3.47 0.38 6.38
C VAL A 19 4.30 0.61 7.63
N ARG A 20 5.60 0.88 7.45
CA ARG A 20 6.50 1.31 8.52
C ARG A 20 6.98 2.71 8.21
N ILE A 21 6.87 3.63 9.17
CA ILE A 21 7.36 5.01 9.07
C ILE A 21 8.34 5.21 10.22
N TRP A 22 9.49 5.79 9.93
CA TRP A 22 10.49 6.09 10.96
C TRP A 22 11.24 7.39 10.64
N HIS A 23 11.70 8.04 11.70
CA HIS A 23 12.52 9.22 11.63
C HIS A 23 13.99 8.81 11.70
N GLU A 24 14.75 9.08 10.65
CA GLU A 24 16.16 8.76 10.53
C GLU A 24 16.98 10.03 10.79
N PRO A 25 17.81 10.08 11.84
CA PRO A 25 18.74 11.19 12.02
C PRO A 25 19.75 11.17 10.86
N GLY A 26 19.86 12.27 10.12
CA GLY A 26 20.80 12.43 9.02
C GLY A 26 21.92 13.39 9.38
N ASP A 27 23.06 13.25 8.69
CA ASP A 27 24.27 14.05 8.95
C ASP A 27 24.06 15.55 8.71
N THR A 28 23.16 15.91 7.78
CA THR A 28 22.87 17.30 7.44
C THR A 28 21.50 17.74 7.95
N GLN A 29 20.48 16.90 7.78
CA GLN A 29 19.13 17.09 8.29
C GLN A 29 18.47 15.74 8.55
N PRO A 30 17.60 15.62 9.56
CA PRO A 30 16.86 14.40 9.78
C PRO A 30 15.81 14.18 8.67
N VAL A 31 15.59 12.92 8.32
CA VAL A 31 14.73 12.52 7.19
C VAL A 31 13.66 11.54 7.65
N TRP A 32 12.43 11.77 7.22
CA TRP A 32 11.36 10.79 7.37
C TRP A 32 11.46 9.72 6.29
N ARG A 33 11.52 8.46 6.70
CA ARG A 33 11.55 7.30 5.81
C ARG A 33 10.28 6.48 6.00
N ALA A 34 9.88 5.83 4.92
CA ALA A 34 8.82 4.85 4.99
C ALA A 34 9.17 3.59 4.19
N SER A 35 8.56 2.48 4.55
CA SER A 35 8.57 1.27 3.73
C SER A 35 7.22 0.58 3.73
N VAL A 36 6.88 -0.03 2.61
CA VAL A 36 5.65 -0.82 2.44
C VAL A 36 5.99 -2.25 2.08
N VAL A 37 5.28 -3.20 2.69
CA VAL A 37 5.26 -4.62 2.30
C VAL A 37 3.88 -4.93 1.72
N ALA A 38 3.86 -5.54 0.53
CA ALA A 38 2.65 -5.88 -0.18
C ALA A 38 1.92 -7.10 0.45
N PRO A 39 0.60 -7.26 0.24
CA PRO A 39 -0.21 -8.30 0.89
C PRO A 39 0.26 -9.73 0.63
N HIS A 40 0.87 -9.96 -0.54
CA HIS A 40 1.34 -11.28 -0.98
C HIS A 40 2.84 -11.29 -1.31
N GLY A 41 3.56 -10.21 -0.97
CA GLY A 41 4.95 -10.03 -1.34
C GLY A 41 5.87 -9.98 -0.12
N THR A 42 7.07 -10.54 -0.26
CA THR A 42 8.18 -10.30 0.66
C THR A 42 8.98 -9.04 0.28
N GLU A 43 8.72 -8.48 -0.90
CA GLU A 43 9.40 -7.29 -1.40
C GLU A 43 9.01 -6.06 -0.58
N ARG A 44 10.03 -5.35 -0.10
CA ARG A 44 9.88 -4.12 0.68
C ARG A 44 10.33 -2.93 -0.16
N ARG A 45 9.40 -2.02 -0.42
CA ARG A 45 9.69 -0.76 -1.12
C ARG A 45 9.96 0.35 -0.12
N TYR A 46 11.03 1.11 -0.33
CA TYR A 46 11.46 2.22 0.54
C TYR A 46 11.11 3.57 -0.10
N PHE A 47 10.76 4.54 0.75
CA PHE A 47 10.34 5.87 0.34
C PHE A 47 11.04 6.93 1.20
N ALA A 48 11.54 7.97 0.54
CA ALA A 48 12.19 9.12 1.18
C ALA A 48 11.23 10.28 1.45
N HIS A 49 10.05 10.28 0.83
CA HIS A 49 9.10 11.38 0.84
C HIS A 49 7.67 10.84 0.99
N PRO A 50 6.84 11.41 1.89
CA PRO A 50 5.46 10.98 2.11
C PRO A 50 4.59 11.02 0.84
N GLU A 51 4.81 11.98 -0.05
CA GLU A 51 4.02 12.16 -1.28
C GLU A 51 4.19 10.95 -2.21
N VAL A 52 5.41 10.43 -2.34
CA VAL A 52 5.74 9.28 -3.17
C VAL A 52 5.12 7.99 -2.61
N LEU A 53 5.12 7.83 -1.28
CA LEU A 53 4.43 6.73 -0.60
C LEU A 53 2.93 6.76 -0.90
N LEU A 54 2.29 7.93 -0.75
CA LEU A 54 0.86 8.08 -0.97
C LEU A 54 0.48 7.83 -2.42
N ALA A 55 1.26 8.31 -3.39
CA ALA A 55 1.07 8.02 -4.80
C ALA A 55 1.14 6.51 -5.10
N TYR A 56 2.14 5.82 -4.53
CA TYR A 56 2.25 4.36 -4.66
C TYR A 56 1.03 3.63 -4.07
N LEU A 57 0.60 3.98 -2.86
CA LEU A 57 -0.54 3.32 -2.21
C LEU A 57 -1.85 3.56 -2.97
N ARG A 58 -2.07 4.77 -3.50
CA ARG A 58 -3.23 5.07 -4.34
C ARG A 58 -3.28 4.19 -5.58
N ALA A 59 -2.14 4.03 -6.26
CA ALA A 59 -2.06 3.16 -7.43
C ALA A 59 -2.39 1.69 -7.12
N GLN A 60 -1.97 1.20 -5.95
CA GLN A 60 -2.25 -0.18 -5.51
C GLN A 60 -3.70 -0.40 -5.05
N VAL A 61 -4.32 0.60 -4.42
CA VAL A 61 -5.68 0.48 -3.85
C VAL A 61 -6.77 0.83 -4.86
N LEU A 62 -6.54 1.82 -5.72
CA LEU A 62 -7.52 2.33 -6.68
C LEU A 62 -7.36 1.73 -8.08
N GLY A 63 -6.24 1.05 -8.35
CA GLY A 63 -5.90 0.60 -9.71
C GLY A 63 -5.57 1.75 -10.66
N GLU A 64 -5.40 2.97 -10.15
CA GLU A 64 -4.97 4.12 -10.96
C GLU A 64 -3.48 3.98 -11.29
N ALA A 65 -3.17 3.71 -12.55
CA ALA A 65 -1.81 3.81 -13.04
C ALA A 65 -1.26 5.23 -12.74
N PRO A 66 0.02 5.36 -12.33
CA PRO A 66 0.60 6.68 -12.09
C PRO A 66 0.50 7.48 -13.39
N GLN A 67 -0.20 8.62 -13.37
CA GLN A 67 -0.11 9.58 -14.47
C GLN A 67 1.27 10.25 -14.39
N GLU A 68 2.19 9.75 -15.21
CA GLU A 68 3.43 10.46 -15.53
C GLU A 68 3.06 11.81 -16.16
N ARG A 69 3.56 12.90 -15.58
CA ARG A 69 3.45 14.25 -16.13
C ARG A 69 4.80 14.93 -16.12
#